data_AF-A0A480BDD1-F1
#
_entry.id   AF-A0A480BDD1-F1
#
_cell.length_a   1.000
_cell.length_b   1.000
_cell.length_c   1.000
_cell.angle_alpha   90.00
_cell.angle_beta   90.00
_cell.angle_gamma   90.00
#
_symmetry.space_group_name_H-M   'P 1'
#
loop_
_entity.id
_entity.type
_entity.pdbx_description
1 polymer ?
#
loop_
_entity_poly.entity_id
_entity_poly.type
_entity_poly.pdbx_seq_one_letter_code
_entity_poly.pdbx_strand_id
1 'polypeptide(L)'
;MKDDLIISIIQQEWPLFNKTQNVGQRSFCQDQMANFIVSRHAYWSMYSTPVLQSYLHDLEVARMKGQNLITYKYGYMMAYTHPDEFLTIQDKLPPISTVKQSLVTAIMTIYMKWELEIQKEMPGFDTTHRPIEAVNNSQTHTSVETYMTGELQSYSESTLENILAHFLQCSKNAINPVKGYLSTLHAQVK
;
A
#
# COMPACT_ATOMS: atom_id res chain seq x y z
N MET A 1 1.55 -13.60 -18.19
CA MET A 1 2.79 -13.61 -17.37
C MET A 1 2.59 -12.69 -16.16
N LYS A 2 3.50 -12.69 -15.17
CA LYS A 2 3.35 -11.85 -13.95
C LYS A 2 3.24 -10.35 -14.29
N ASP A 3 4.04 -9.87 -15.22
CA ASP A 3 4.05 -8.47 -15.63
C ASP A 3 2.72 -8.03 -16.27
N ASP A 4 2.05 -8.92 -17.03
CA ASP A 4 0.73 -8.62 -17.60
C ASP A 4 -0.32 -8.36 -16.50
N LEU A 5 -0.23 -9.07 -15.38
CA LEU A 5 -1.11 -8.85 -14.22
C LEU A 5 -0.79 -7.51 -13.56
N ILE A 6 0.50 -7.17 -13.40
CA ILE A 6 0.93 -5.87 -12.85
C ILE A 6 0.41 -4.72 -13.73
N ILE A 7 0.58 -4.83 -15.05
CA ILE A 7 0.08 -3.83 -16.01
C ILE A 7 -1.44 -3.70 -15.90
N SER A 8 -2.16 -4.82 -15.82
CA SER A 8 -3.61 -4.83 -15.68
C SER A 8 -4.07 -4.14 -14.39
N ILE A 9 -3.36 -4.37 -13.28
CA ILE A 9 -3.63 -3.70 -12.01
C ILE A 9 -3.42 -2.20 -12.15
N ILE A 10 -2.27 -1.77 -12.66
CA ILE A 10 -1.92 -0.34 -12.81
C ILE A 10 -2.96 0.39 -13.68
N GLN A 11 -3.41 -0.23 -14.77
CA GLN A 11 -4.44 0.32 -15.66
C GLN A 11 -5.79 0.53 -14.95
N GLN A 12 -6.15 -0.35 -14.01
CA GLN A 12 -7.37 -0.23 -13.22
C GLN A 12 -7.22 0.74 -12.04
N GLU A 13 -6.05 0.81 -11.41
CA GLU A 13 -5.78 1.73 -10.31
C GLU A 13 -5.68 3.18 -10.77
N TRP A 14 -5.13 3.46 -11.96
CA TRP A 14 -4.89 4.82 -12.42
C TRP A 14 -6.16 5.71 -12.45
N PRO A 15 -7.30 5.27 -13.03
CA PRO A 15 -8.54 6.04 -13.00
C PRO A 15 -9.07 6.26 -11.57
N LEU A 16 -8.87 5.29 -10.67
CA LEU A 16 -9.27 5.40 -9.27
C LEU A 16 -8.41 6.44 -8.56
N PHE A 17 -7.09 6.40 -8.78
CA PHE A 17 -6.13 7.32 -8.20
C PHE A 17 -6.38 8.75 -8.67
N ASN A 18 -6.59 8.96 -9.97
CA ASN A 18 -6.84 10.29 -10.54
C ASN A 18 -8.18 10.91 -10.08
N LYS A 19 -9.14 10.09 -9.65
CA LYS A 19 -10.45 10.55 -9.15
C LYS A 19 -10.48 10.79 -7.64
N THR A 20 -9.50 10.28 -6.89
CA THR A 20 -9.44 10.47 -5.44
C THR A 20 -9.20 11.94 -5.11
N GLN A 21 -10.02 12.51 -4.24
CA GLN A 21 -9.80 13.85 -3.69
C GLN A 21 -9.09 13.69 -2.34
N ASN A 22 -7.93 14.33 -2.17
CA ASN A 22 -7.37 14.52 -0.83
C ASN A 22 -8.16 15.63 -0.12
N VAL A 23 -8.04 15.71 1.20
CA VAL A 23 -8.58 16.81 2.01
C VAL A 23 -8.09 18.13 1.41
N GLY A 24 -8.97 18.85 0.72
CA GLY A 24 -8.69 20.16 0.15
C GLY A 24 -8.61 20.20 -1.38
N GLN A 25 -7.75 19.43 -2.07
CA GLN A 25 -7.55 19.53 -3.53
C GLN A 25 -6.95 18.26 -4.19
N ARG A 26 -6.99 18.23 -5.54
CA ARG A 26 -6.25 17.31 -6.41
C ARG A 26 -4.75 17.39 -6.09
N SER A 27 -4.09 16.27 -5.81
CA SER A 27 -2.65 16.23 -5.52
C SER A 27 -1.83 16.45 -6.79
N PHE A 28 -0.72 17.18 -6.72
CA PHE A 28 0.27 17.32 -7.80
C PHE A 28 0.79 15.96 -8.33
N CYS A 29 0.73 14.91 -7.52
CA CYS A 29 1.07 13.55 -7.94
C CYS A 29 0.11 12.97 -9.00
N GLN A 30 -1.11 13.50 -9.13
CA GLN A 30 -2.12 13.05 -10.10
C GLN A 30 -1.87 13.57 -11.52
N ASP A 31 -0.90 14.46 -11.70
CA ASP A 31 -0.45 14.92 -13.01
C ASP A 31 0.82 14.18 -13.49
N GLN A 32 1.35 13.25 -12.67
CA GLN A 32 2.58 12.50 -12.93
C GLN A 32 2.29 11.01 -13.15
N MET A 33 1.55 10.69 -14.22
CA MET A 33 1.18 9.31 -14.59
C MET A 33 2.41 8.39 -14.69
N ALA A 34 3.53 8.88 -15.23
CA ALA A 34 4.76 8.11 -15.34
C ALA A 34 5.28 7.66 -13.96
N ASN A 35 5.31 8.57 -12.98
CA ASN A 35 5.77 8.26 -11.63
C ASN A 35 4.82 7.31 -10.90
N PHE A 36 3.51 7.44 -11.13
CA PHE A 36 2.52 6.49 -10.63
C PHE A 36 2.77 5.08 -11.17
N ILE A 37 2.88 4.92 -12.50
CA ILE A 37 3.10 3.61 -13.15
C ILE A 37 4.35 2.96 -12.59
N VAL A 38 5.43 3.73 -12.52
CA VAL A 38 6.74 3.26 -12.06
C VAL A 38 6.68 2.80 -10.60
N SER A 39 6.11 3.62 -9.71
CA SER A 39 5.98 3.28 -8.29
C SER A 39 5.08 2.07 -8.07
N ARG A 40 3.94 2.00 -8.74
CA ARG A 40 3.03 0.84 -8.64
C ARG A 40 3.64 -0.42 -9.24
N HIS A 41 4.41 -0.31 -10.32
CA HIS A 41 5.11 -1.46 -10.88
C HIS A 41 6.13 -2.01 -9.88
N ALA A 42 6.93 -1.15 -9.24
CA ALA A 42 7.86 -1.56 -8.19
C ALA A 42 7.12 -2.24 -7.02
N TYR A 43 6.02 -1.62 -6.55
CA TYR A 43 5.21 -2.14 -5.46
C TYR A 43 4.64 -3.53 -5.76
N TRP A 44 4.00 -3.71 -6.93
CA TRP A 44 3.39 -4.98 -7.30
C TRP A 44 4.40 -6.07 -7.66
N SER A 45 5.61 -5.69 -8.10
CA SER A 45 6.70 -6.64 -8.35
C SER A 45 7.13 -7.40 -7.09
N MET A 46 6.92 -6.83 -5.91
CA MET A 46 7.21 -7.45 -4.61
C MET A 46 6.39 -8.73 -4.36
N TYR A 47 5.20 -8.84 -4.93
CA TYR A 47 4.23 -9.89 -4.62
C TYR A 47 4.24 -11.05 -5.62
N SER A 48 3.69 -12.20 -5.21
CA SER A 48 3.53 -13.38 -6.07
C SER A 48 2.28 -13.30 -6.95
N THR A 49 2.22 -14.12 -8.00
CA THR A 49 1.06 -14.18 -8.91
C THR A 49 -0.30 -14.38 -8.20
N PRO A 50 -0.44 -15.25 -7.18
CA PRO A 50 -1.69 -15.39 -6.44
C PRO A 50 -2.16 -14.09 -5.78
N VAL A 51 -1.24 -13.29 -5.22
CA VAL A 51 -1.58 -11.98 -4.64
C VAL A 51 -2.11 -11.03 -5.72
N LEU A 52 -1.43 -10.96 -6.87
CA LEU A 52 -1.83 -10.08 -7.97
C LEU A 52 -3.21 -10.47 -8.52
N GLN A 53 -3.50 -11.76 -8.65
CA GLN A 53 -4.80 -12.25 -9.09
C GLN A 53 -5.90 -11.93 -8.08
N SER A 54 -5.64 -12.13 -6.78
CA SER A 54 -6.59 -11.79 -5.72
C SER A 54 -6.87 -10.29 -5.69
N TYR A 55 -5.84 -9.45 -5.83
CA TYR A 55 -6.03 -8.00 -5.86
C TYR A 55 -6.78 -7.51 -7.11
N LEU A 56 -6.54 -8.10 -8.29
CA LEU A 56 -7.35 -7.82 -9.48
C LEU A 56 -8.83 -8.15 -9.25
N HIS A 57 -9.13 -9.22 -8.51
CA HIS A 57 -10.49 -9.54 -8.13
C HIS A 57 -11.08 -8.47 -7.19
N ASP A 58 -10.30 -7.96 -6.24
CA ASP A 58 -10.73 -6.85 -5.36
C ASP A 58 -11.10 -5.60 -6.16
N LEU A 59 -10.28 -5.23 -7.15
CA LEU A 59 -10.54 -4.09 -8.04
C LEU A 59 -11.83 -4.28 -8.84
N GLU A 60 -12.06 -5.48 -9.38
CA GLU A 60 -13.27 -5.79 -10.14
C GLU A 60 -14.53 -5.76 -9.26
N VAL A 61 -14.46 -6.34 -8.06
CA VAL A 61 -15.58 -6.29 -7.09
C VAL A 61 -15.87 -4.85 -6.66
N ALA A 62 -14.84 -4.05 -6.39
CA ALA A 62 -15.00 -2.64 -6.04
C ALA A 62 -15.64 -1.86 -7.21
N ARG A 63 -15.17 -2.09 -8.44
CA ARG A 63 -15.73 -1.48 -9.65
C ARG A 63 -17.21 -1.81 -9.82
N MET A 64 -17.61 -3.07 -9.66
CA MET A 64 -19.02 -3.49 -9.73
C MET A 64 -19.90 -2.82 -8.67
N LYS A 65 -19.33 -2.50 -7.50
CA LYS A 65 -20.04 -1.81 -6.40
C LYS A 65 -19.94 -0.28 -6.46
N GLY A 66 -19.27 0.28 -7.48
CA GLY A 66 -19.02 1.73 -7.56
C GLY A 66 -18.09 2.25 -6.46
N GLN A 67 -17.26 1.39 -5.89
CA GLN A 67 -16.33 1.69 -4.80
C GLN A 67 -14.94 2.03 -5.34
N ASN A 68 -14.18 2.81 -4.57
CA ASN A 68 -12.80 3.18 -4.90
C ASN A 68 -11.88 2.75 -3.75
N LEU A 69 -11.10 1.68 -3.96
CA LEU A 69 -10.18 1.14 -2.94
C LEU A 69 -9.09 2.14 -2.56
N ILE A 70 -8.66 2.99 -3.50
CA ILE A 70 -7.65 4.03 -3.23
C ILE A 70 -8.24 5.12 -2.32
N THR A 71 -9.52 5.48 -2.49
CA THR A 71 -10.21 6.35 -1.54
C THR A 71 -10.27 5.72 -0.15
N TYR A 72 -10.57 4.42 -0.05
CA TYR A 72 -10.60 3.72 1.23
C TYR A 72 -9.24 3.68 1.91
N LYS A 73 -8.16 3.40 1.18
CA LYS A 73 -6.78 3.50 1.68
C LYS A 73 -6.54 4.81 2.41
N TYR A 74 -6.78 5.94 1.73
CA TYR A 74 -6.53 7.26 2.33
C TYR A 74 -7.48 7.54 3.49
N GLY A 75 -8.74 7.10 3.40
CA GLY A 75 -9.69 7.18 4.50
C GLY A 75 -9.20 6.44 5.75
N TYR A 76 -8.67 5.23 5.62
CA TYR A 76 -8.12 4.49 6.76
C TYR A 76 -6.84 5.12 7.32
N MET A 77 -5.98 5.69 6.48
CA MET A 77 -4.80 6.44 6.94
C MET A 77 -5.18 7.63 7.84
N MET A 78 -6.34 8.26 7.59
CA MET A 78 -6.81 9.41 8.38
C MET A 78 -7.03 9.05 9.86
N ALA A 79 -7.29 7.79 10.22
CA ALA A 79 -7.39 7.38 11.62
C ALA A 79 -6.11 7.69 12.43
N TYR A 80 -4.96 7.75 11.77
CA TYR A 80 -3.65 7.99 12.38
C TYR A 80 -3.12 9.40 12.11
N THR A 81 -3.51 10.04 11.01
CA THR A 81 -3.00 11.36 10.61
C THR A 81 -3.96 12.50 10.94
N HIS A 82 -5.27 12.27 10.87
CA HIS A 82 -6.34 13.28 11.02
C HIS A 82 -7.55 12.65 11.75
N PRO A 83 -7.40 12.24 13.04
CA PRO A 83 -8.40 11.44 13.74
C PRO A 83 -9.77 12.14 13.85
N ASP A 84 -9.80 13.46 14.04
CA ASP A 84 -11.05 14.22 14.12
C ASP A 84 -11.80 14.20 12.77
N GLU A 85 -11.09 14.36 11.66
CA GLU A 85 -11.69 14.26 10.32
C GLU A 85 -12.11 12.82 9.99
N PHE A 86 -11.34 11.83 10.44
CA PHE A 86 -11.66 10.42 10.26
C PHE A 86 -13.03 10.07 10.85
N LEU A 87 -13.35 10.57 12.04
CA LEU A 87 -14.66 10.36 12.68
C LEU A 87 -15.83 10.84 11.81
N THR A 88 -15.61 11.85 10.96
CA THR A 88 -16.65 12.39 10.05
C THR A 88 -16.87 11.53 8.80
N ILE A 89 -15.90 10.68 8.45
CA ILE A 89 -15.94 9.84 7.24
C ILE A 89 -16.01 8.35 7.54
N GLN A 90 -15.82 7.92 8.79
CA GLN A 90 -15.72 6.51 9.19
C GLN A 90 -16.92 5.68 8.70
N ASP A 91 -18.14 6.22 8.79
CA ASP A 91 -19.37 5.55 8.35
C ASP A 91 -19.45 5.33 6.83
N LYS A 92 -18.59 6.02 6.05
CA LYS A 92 -18.48 5.87 4.59
C LYS A 92 -17.43 4.83 4.19
N LEU A 93 -16.62 4.38 5.13
CA LEU A 93 -15.58 3.37 4.91
C LEU A 93 -16.14 1.99 5.24
N PRO A 94 -15.76 0.94 4.49
CA PRO A 94 -16.05 -0.43 4.89
C PRO A 94 -15.51 -0.70 6.30
N PRO A 95 -16.27 -1.36 7.19
CA PRO A 95 -15.77 -1.69 8.51
C PRO A 95 -14.60 -2.69 8.41
N ILE A 96 -13.62 -2.54 9.29
CA ILE A 96 -12.50 -3.47 9.42
C ILE A 96 -12.91 -4.57 10.40
N SER A 97 -13.03 -5.80 9.90
CA SER A 97 -13.31 -6.98 10.74
C SER A 97 -12.12 -7.31 11.65
N THR A 98 -12.36 -8.10 12.69
CA THR A 98 -11.29 -8.62 13.56
C THR A 98 -10.30 -9.48 12.78
N VAL A 99 -10.79 -10.30 11.84
CA VAL A 99 -9.96 -11.13 10.95
C VAL A 99 -9.04 -10.27 10.09
N LYS A 100 -9.60 -9.25 9.42
CA LYS A 100 -8.83 -8.30 8.62
C LYS A 100 -7.77 -7.60 9.47
N GLN A 101 -8.13 -7.14 10.66
CA GLN A 101 -7.19 -6.47 11.56
C GLN A 101 -6.02 -7.41 11.93
N SER A 102 -6.29 -8.67 12.29
CA SER A 102 -5.24 -9.65 12.59
C SER A 102 -4.33 -9.94 11.40
N LEU A 103 -4.88 -10.06 10.20
CA LEU A 103 -4.09 -10.27 8.98
C LEU A 103 -3.17 -9.07 8.70
N VAL A 104 -3.70 -7.85 8.74
CA VAL A 104 -2.92 -6.62 8.53
C VAL A 104 -1.78 -6.53 9.56
N THR A 105 -2.07 -6.76 10.85
CA THR A 105 -1.05 -6.74 11.91
C THR A 105 0.05 -7.78 11.67
N ALA A 106 -0.31 -9.00 11.25
CA ALA A 106 0.68 -10.06 10.98
C ALA A 106 1.57 -9.70 9.78
N ILE A 107 0.98 -9.19 8.70
CA ILE A 107 1.71 -8.74 7.50
C ILE A 107 2.66 -7.59 7.85
N MET A 108 2.15 -6.57 8.55
CA MET A 108 2.92 -5.38 8.94
C MET A 108 4.07 -5.74 9.89
N THR A 109 3.90 -6.73 10.76
CA THR A 109 4.99 -7.21 11.64
C THR A 109 6.19 -7.68 10.81
N ILE A 110 5.95 -8.42 9.72
CA ILE A 110 7.02 -8.91 8.83
C ILE A 110 7.57 -7.76 7.98
N TYR A 111 6.68 -6.95 7.39
CA TYR A 111 7.06 -5.82 6.53
C TYR A 111 7.96 -4.81 7.27
N MET A 112 7.56 -4.38 8.47
CA MET A 112 8.32 -3.40 9.25
C MET A 112 9.65 -3.94 9.73
N LYS A 113 9.73 -5.25 10.06
CA LYS A 113 11.02 -5.88 10.36
C LYS A 113 11.98 -5.74 9.18
N TRP A 114 11.51 -6.01 7.96
CA TRP A 114 12.34 -5.88 6.76
C TRP A 114 12.73 -4.43 6.46
N GLU A 115 11.83 -3.46 6.64
CA GLU A 115 12.15 -2.02 6.51
C GLU A 115 13.26 -1.59 7.48
N LEU A 116 13.14 -1.97 8.76
CA LEU A 116 14.11 -1.62 9.79
C LEU A 116 15.48 -2.29 9.57
N GLU A 117 15.49 -3.54 9.11
CA GLU A 117 16.73 -4.23 8.70
C GLU A 117 17.43 -3.49 7.55
N ILE A 118 16.67 -3.08 6.53
CA ILE A 118 17.19 -2.32 5.40
C ILE A 118 17.78 -0.98 5.85
N GLN A 119 17.11 -0.22 6.73
CA GLN A 119 17.67 1.03 7.25
C GLN A 119 18.96 0.82 8.02
N LYS A 120 19.04 -0.25 8.81
CA LYS A 120 20.25 -0.56 9.57
C LYS A 120 21.42 -0.90 8.65
N GLU A 121 21.16 -1.63 7.57
CA GLU A 121 22.16 -1.99 6.56
C GLU A 121 22.55 -0.78 5.68
N MET A 122 21.58 0.06 5.34
CA MET A 122 21.71 1.16 4.38
C MET A 122 20.99 2.41 4.90
N PRO A 123 21.60 3.18 5.83
CA PRO A 123 20.99 4.38 6.37
C PRO A 123 20.66 5.40 5.26
N GLY A 124 19.41 5.86 5.21
CA GLY A 124 18.95 6.81 4.19
C GLY A 124 18.53 6.17 2.87
N PHE A 125 18.43 4.84 2.80
CA PHE A 125 17.92 4.09 1.64
C PHE A 125 16.38 4.06 1.55
N ASP A 126 15.66 4.77 2.42
CA ASP A 126 14.22 4.96 2.18
C ASP A 126 14.00 6.12 1.21
N THR A 127 13.28 5.83 0.14
CA THR A 127 12.87 6.82 -0.84
C THR A 127 11.85 7.76 -0.22
N THR A 128 12.11 9.07 -0.29
CA THR A 128 11.15 10.19 -0.04
C THR A 128 10.91 10.68 1.39
N HIS A 129 11.93 10.76 2.27
CA HIS A 129 11.88 11.54 3.53
C HIS A 129 10.74 11.19 4.50
N ARG A 130 10.09 10.02 4.36
CA ARG A 130 9.01 9.62 5.27
C ARG A 130 9.60 8.99 6.53
N PRO A 131 9.01 9.26 7.70
CA PRO A 131 9.30 8.48 8.89
C PRO A 131 8.89 7.02 8.68
N ILE A 132 9.53 6.08 9.37
CA ILE A 132 9.20 4.65 9.23
C ILE A 132 8.02 4.29 10.13
N GLU A 133 8.14 4.60 11.41
CA GLU A 133 7.16 4.23 12.44
C GLU A 133 6.06 5.28 12.59
N ALA A 134 4.84 4.84 12.92
CA ALA A 134 3.66 5.67 13.07
C ALA A 134 3.76 6.71 14.20
N VAL A 135 4.57 6.46 15.24
CA VAL A 135 4.82 7.44 16.33
C VAL A 135 5.44 8.74 15.80
N ASN A 136 6.07 8.70 14.62
CA ASN A 136 6.73 9.84 14.00
C ASN A 136 5.86 10.49 12.90
N ASN A 137 4.58 10.14 12.78
CA ASN A 137 3.66 10.84 11.89
C ASN A 137 3.57 12.34 12.21
N SER A 138 3.39 13.15 11.18
CA SER A 138 3.04 14.57 11.32
C SER A 138 1.94 14.95 10.33
N GLN A 139 1.37 16.14 10.49
CA GLN A 139 0.36 16.68 9.56
C GLN A 139 0.85 16.73 8.11
N THR A 140 2.16 16.82 7.89
CA THR A 140 2.77 16.94 6.55
C THR A 140 3.50 15.68 6.09
N HIS A 141 3.79 14.73 7.00
CA HIS A 141 4.54 13.51 6.70
C HIS A 141 3.85 12.28 7.30
N THR A 142 3.32 11.44 6.42
CA THR A 142 2.80 10.11 6.79
C THR A 142 3.92 9.08 6.75
N SER A 143 3.98 8.23 7.78
CA SER A 143 4.97 7.18 7.92
C SER A 143 4.75 6.01 6.97
N VAL A 144 5.79 5.20 6.76
CA VAL A 144 5.71 3.93 6.03
C VAL A 144 4.66 3.02 6.67
N GLU A 145 4.72 2.88 7.99
CA GLU A 145 3.78 2.03 8.75
C GLU A 145 2.32 2.44 8.50
N THR A 146 2.00 3.73 8.60
CA THR A 146 0.63 4.22 8.40
C THR A 146 0.19 4.11 6.94
N TYR A 147 1.07 4.43 6.00
CA TYR A 147 0.76 4.33 4.57
C TYR A 147 0.46 2.88 4.17
N MET A 148 1.31 1.95 4.58
CA MET A 148 1.18 0.53 4.26
C MET A 148 0.01 -0.12 5.01
N THR A 149 -0.27 0.30 6.24
CA THR A 149 -1.45 -0.16 6.98
C THR A 149 -2.74 0.23 6.24
N GLY A 150 -2.88 1.49 5.82
CA GLY A 150 -4.05 1.92 5.05
C GLY A 150 -4.18 1.23 3.70
N GLU A 151 -3.05 0.99 3.00
CA GLU A 151 -3.00 0.22 1.76
C GLU A 151 -3.58 -1.18 1.97
N LEU A 152 -3.08 -1.91 2.97
CA LEU A 152 -3.54 -3.27 3.28
C LEU A 152 -4.99 -3.32 3.78
N GLN A 153 -5.44 -2.35 4.58
CA GLN A 153 -6.82 -2.28 5.05
C GLN A 153 -7.84 -2.12 3.92
N SER A 154 -7.43 -1.54 2.78
CA SER A 154 -8.26 -1.40 1.59
C SER A 154 -8.51 -2.72 0.84
N TYR A 155 -7.72 -3.76 1.11
CA TYR A 155 -7.80 -5.04 0.41
C TYR A 155 -8.83 -5.99 1.03
N SER A 156 -9.26 -7.02 0.30
CA SER A 156 -10.07 -8.09 0.86
C SER A 156 -9.26 -8.99 1.80
N GLU A 157 -9.96 -9.74 2.66
CA GLU A 157 -9.33 -10.74 3.52
C GLU A 157 -8.59 -11.80 2.70
N SER A 158 -9.17 -12.26 1.57
CA SER A 158 -8.51 -13.20 0.64
C SER A 158 -7.18 -12.67 0.11
N THR A 159 -7.12 -11.39 -0.27
CA THR A 159 -5.87 -10.78 -0.74
C THR A 159 -4.84 -10.70 0.39
N LEU A 160 -5.28 -10.36 1.60
CA LEU A 160 -4.41 -10.31 2.78
C LEU A 160 -3.89 -11.70 3.18
N GLU A 161 -4.70 -12.74 3.12
CA GLU A 161 -4.27 -14.13 3.34
C GLU A 161 -3.18 -14.54 2.35
N ASN A 162 -3.37 -14.22 1.06
CA ASN A 162 -2.37 -14.47 0.03
C ASN A 162 -1.07 -13.68 0.25
N ILE A 163 -1.17 -12.42 0.70
CA ILE A 163 0.00 -11.61 1.05
C ILE A 163 0.75 -12.22 2.23
N LEU A 164 0.03 -12.60 3.29
CA LEU A 164 0.64 -13.21 4.47
C LEU A 164 1.35 -14.52 4.11
N ALA A 165 0.71 -15.39 3.32
CA ALA A 165 1.30 -16.63 2.82
C ALA A 165 2.58 -16.35 2.00
N HIS A 166 2.55 -15.36 1.11
CA HIS A 166 3.71 -14.93 0.33
C HIS A 166 4.85 -14.44 1.23
N PHE A 167 4.56 -13.58 2.21
CA PHE A 167 5.58 -13.03 3.12
C PHE A 167 6.19 -14.10 4.02
N LEU A 168 5.39 -15.04 4.53
CA LEU A 168 5.88 -16.18 5.30
C LEU A 168 6.81 -17.06 4.45
N GLN A 169 6.46 -17.30 3.19
CA GLN A 169 7.30 -18.07 2.27
C GLN A 169 8.62 -17.35 1.94
N CYS A 170 8.58 -16.03 1.72
CA CYS A 170 9.78 -15.21 1.54
C CYS A 170 10.67 -15.24 2.78
N SER A 171 10.09 -15.07 3.98
CA SER A 171 10.80 -15.11 5.25
C SER A 171 11.48 -16.48 5.46
N LYS A 172 10.77 -17.59 5.22
CA LYS A 172 11.32 -18.94 5.29
C LYS A 172 12.52 -19.15 4.35
N ASN A 173 12.50 -18.49 3.20
CA ASN A 173 13.56 -18.57 2.19
C ASN A 173 14.65 -17.49 2.37
N ALA A 174 14.63 -16.71 3.45
CA ALA A 174 15.52 -15.56 3.68
C ALA A 174 15.52 -14.52 2.54
N ILE A 175 14.38 -14.35 1.88
CA ILE A 175 14.15 -13.35 0.84
C ILE A 175 13.45 -12.16 1.49
N ASN A 176 14.03 -10.96 1.36
CA ASN A 176 13.39 -9.70 1.72
C ASN A 176 12.86 -9.03 0.43
N PRO A 177 11.57 -9.17 0.11
CA PRO A 177 11.02 -8.63 -1.13
C PRO A 177 10.88 -7.09 -1.07
N VAL A 178 10.82 -6.49 0.12
CA VAL A 178 10.79 -5.03 0.34
C VAL A 178 12.09 -4.39 -0.16
N LYS A 179 13.23 -5.05 0.05
CA LYS A 179 14.53 -4.57 -0.48
C LYS A 179 14.53 -4.43 -2.00
N GLY A 180 13.90 -5.37 -2.71
CA GLY A 180 13.75 -5.32 -4.17
C GLY A 180 12.83 -4.18 -4.62
N TYR A 181 11.72 -3.97 -3.90
CA TYR A 181 10.81 -2.84 -4.10
C TYR A 181 11.53 -1.49 -3.94
N LEU A 182 12.20 -1.27 -2.80
CA LEU A 182 12.92 -0.02 -2.52
C LEU A 182 14.09 0.22 -3.48
N SER A 183 14.82 -0.82 -3.87
CA SER A 183 15.91 -0.71 -4.85
C SER A 183 15.40 -0.25 -6.21
N THR A 184 14.22 -0.72 -6.63
CA THR A 184 13.61 -0.33 -7.89
C THR A 184 13.22 1.15 -7.88
N LEU A 185 12.63 1.61 -6.77
CA LEU A 185 12.30 3.03 -6.59
C LEU A 185 13.55 3.92 -6.58
N HIS A 186 14.63 3.49 -5.90
CA HIS A 186 15.88 4.25 -5.83
C HIS A 186 16.58 4.41 -7.18
N ALA A 187 16.55 3.37 -8.02
CA ALA A 187 17.20 3.38 -9.33
C ALA A 187 16.62 4.43 -10.30
N GLN A 188 15.43 4.97 -10.00
CA GLN A 188 14.67 5.86 -10.88
C GLN A 188 14.73 7.34 -10.47
N VAL A 189 15.41 7.65 -9.36
CA VAL A 189 15.63 9.02 -8.86
C VAL A 189 16.99 9.60 -9.32
N LYS A 190 17.73 8.87 -10.18
CA LYS A 190 18.96 9.33 -10.84
C LYS A 190 18.70 9.65 -12.29
#